data_AF-A0A847N5T5-F1
#
_entry.id   AF-A0A847N5T5-F1
#
_cell.length_a   1.000
_cell.length_b   1.000
_cell.length_c   1.000
_cell.angle_alpha   90.00
_cell.angle_beta   90.00
_cell.angle_gamma   90.00
#
_symmetry.space_group_name_H-M   'P 1'
#
loop_
_entity.id
_entity.type
_entity.pdbx_description
1 polymer ?
#
loop_
_entity_poly.entity_id
_entity_poly.type
_entity_poly.pdbx_seq_one_letter_code
_entity_poly.pdbx_strand_id
1 'polypeptide(L)'
;MSYSIVRVSKVKSGTNTTGIQKHVQRENNNYENEDIDHSKTYLNYDLVNANKQNFNNLIDEKIEQNYTGKRKIRTDAIKHIDGLITSDNDFFDNQTPEDTKQFFEYAKEFLEQEYGKDNLLYATVHMDEKT
;
A
#
# COMPACT_ATOMS: atom_id res chain seq x y z
N MET A 1 -10.23 13.91 -19.71
CA MET A 1 -10.18 14.63 -18.41
C MET A 1 -9.93 13.55 -17.38
N SER A 2 -8.77 13.60 -16.75
CA SER A 2 -8.34 12.59 -15.80
C SER A 2 -8.94 12.83 -14.42
N TYR A 3 -9.15 11.75 -13.67
CA TYR A 3 -9.69 11.79 -12.32
C TYR A 3 -8.69 11.23 -11.32
N SER A 4 -8.66 11.81 -10.12
CA SER A 4 -7.98 11.18 -8.99
C SER A 4 -8.83 10.01 -8.49
N ILE A 5 -8.20 8.85 -8.36
CA ILE A 5 -8.82 7.61 -7.88
C ILE A 5 -8.21 7.29 -6.52
N VAL A 6 -9.05 7.28 -5.49
CA VAL A 6 -8.70 6.75 -4.17
C VAL A 6 -9.72 5.69 -3.81
N ARG A 7 -9.26 4.45 -3.63
CA ARG A 7 -10.09 3.33 -3.19
C ARG A 7 -9.51 2.75 -1.92
N VAL A 8 -10.38 2.41 -0.98
CA VAL A 8 -9.99 1.75 0.27
C VAL A 8 -10.75 0.45 0.45
N SER A 9 -10.08 -0.53 1.04
CA SER A 9 -10.64 -1.85 1.36
C SER A 9 -10.36 -2.21 2.82
N LYS A 10 -11.36 -2.81 3.47
CA LYS A 10 -11.27 -3.23 4.87
C LYS A 10 -10.62 -4.61 4.95
N VAL A 11 -9.55 -4.73 5.74
CA VAL A 11 -8.85 -6.00 5.92
C VAL A 11 -8.95 -6.46 7.36
N LYS A 12 -9.51 -7.66 7.55
CA LYS A 12 -9.84 -8.24 8.87
C LYS A 12 -8.97 -9.42 9.25
N SER A 13 -8.59 -10.26 8.28
CA SER A 13 -7.87 -11.51 8.50
C SER A 13 -6.39 -11.35 8.17
N GLY A 14 -5.53 -11.95 9.00
CA GLY A 14 -4.09 -11.99 8.74
C GLY A 14 -3.72 -12.74 7.45
N THR A 15 -4.54 -13.70 7.02
CA THR A 15 -4.36 -14.38 5.72
C THR A 15 -4.51 -13.41 4.56
N ASN A 16 -5.48 -12.48 4.62
CA ASN A 16 -5.68 -11.47 3.59
C ASN A 16 -4.51 -10.47 3.61
N THR A 17 -4.06 -10.06 4.80
CA THR A 17 -2.85 -9.24 4.97
C THR A 17 -1.63 -9.89 4.30
N THR A 18 -1.43 -11.19 4.49
CA THR A 18 -0.32 -11.93 3.86
C THR A 18 -0.45 -11.93 2.34
N GLY A 19 -1.67 -12.08 1.80
CA GLY A 19 -1.92 -11.98 0.37
C GLY A 19 -1.53 -10.61 -0.20
N ILE A 20 -1.95 -9.54 0.49
CA ILE A 20 -1.61 -8.15 0.14
C ILE A 20 -0.09 -7.95 0.23
N GLN A 21 0.56 -8.37 1.32
CA GLN A 21 2.00 -8.28 1.49
C GLN A 21 2.75 -8.90 0.31
N LYS A 22 2.38 -10.14 -0.05
CA LYS A 22 3.03 -10.86 -1.14
C LYS A 22 2.86 -10.18 -2.48
N HIS A 23 1.70 -9.57 -2.72
CA HIS A 23 1.44 -8.81 -3.94
C HIS A 23 2.20 -7.47 -3.96
N VAL A 24 2.10 -6.70 -2.87
CA VAL A 24 2.72 -5.38 -2.69
C VAL A 24 4.24 -5.46 -2.77
N GLN A 25 4.85 -6.43 -2.09
CA GLN A 25 6.31 -6.58 -2.01
C GLN A 25 6.88 -7.58 -3.02
N ARG A 26 6.05 -7.98 -4.00
CA ARG A 26 6.39 -8.91 -5.08
C ARG A 26 7.11 -10.18 -4.58
N GLU A 27 6.52 -10.87 -3.60
CA GLU A 27 7.08 -12.09 -2.99
C GLU A 27 6.56 -13.37 -3.63
N ASN A 28 5.54 -13.30 -4.50
CA ASN A 28 5.14 -14.43 -5.32
C ASN A 28 5.97 -14.48 -6.61
N ASN A 29 6.28 -15.69 -7.06
CA ASN A 29 6.97 -15.92 -8.33
C ASN A 29 6.00 -16.20 -9.49
N ASN A 30 4.82 -16.73 -9.18
CA ASN A 30 3.76 -16.99 -10.15
C ASN A 30 2.55 -16.13 -9.78
N TYR A 31 2.35 -15.05 -10.52
CA TYR A 31 1.07 -14.34 -10.50
C TYR A 31 0.20 -14.95 -11.59
N GLU A 32 -1.06 -15.26 -11.27
CA GLU A 32 -2.07 -15.54 -12.30
C GLU A 32 -2.40 -14.27 -13.11
N ASN A 33 -1.97 -13.09 -12.66
CA ASN A 33 -2.10 -11.83 -13.37
C ASN A 33 -1.11 -11.76 -14.54
N GLU A 34 -1.63 -11.81 -15.77
CA GLU A 34 -0.87 -11.64 -17.02
C GLU A 34 -0.33 -10.19 -17.19
N ASP A 35 -0.74 -9.24 -16.34
CA ASP A 35 -0.45 -7.82 -16.49
C ASP A 35 0.78 -7.32 -15.70
N ILE A 36 1.45 -8.18 -14.91
CA ILE A 36 2.69 -7.80 -14.20
C ILE A 36 3.91 -8.02 -15.10
N ASP A 37 4.59 -6.94 -15.45
CA ASP A 37 5.86 -6.98 -16.17
C ASP A 37 7.04 -7.11 -15.19
N HIS A 38 7.43 -8.36 -14.90
CA HIS A 38 8.56 -8.66 -14.01
C HIS A 38 9.88 -7.99 -14.42
N SER A 39 10.06 -7.65 -15.70
CA SER A 39 11.25 -6.92 -16.13
C SER A 39 11.31 -5.52 -15.56
N LYS A 40 10.17 -4.94 -15.14
CA LYS A 40 10.04 -3.59 -14.58
C LYS A 40 9.92 -3.55 -13.06
N THR A 41 9.79 -4.68 -12.37
CA THR A 41 9.62 -4.71 -10.91
C THR A 41 10.73 -3.98 -10.14
N TYR A 42 11.94 -3.88 -10.71
CA TYR A 42 13.03 -3.10 -10.10
C TYR A 42 12.77 -1.58 -10.07
N LEU A 43 11.79 -1.09 -10.83
CA LEU A 43 11.33 0.30 -10.84
C LEU A 43 10.32 0.59 -9.73
N ASN A 44 9.80 -0.43 -9.04
CA ASN A 44 8.90 -0.25 -7.90
C ASN A 44 9.68 0.27 -6.70
N TYR A 45 9.03 1.09 -5.89
CA TYR A 45 9.64 1.66 -4.69
C TYR A 45 8.62 1.85 -3.58
N ASP A 46 9.07 1.74 -2.33
CA ASP A 46 8.27 2.02 -1.14
C ASP A 46 8.69 3.39 -0.57
N LEU A 47 7.70 4.25 -0.33
CA LEU A 47 7.91 5.61 0.18
C LEU A 47 7.98 5.67 1.72
N VAL A 48 7.71 4.55 2.40
CA VAL A 48 7.66 4.42 3.86
C VAL A 48 8.78 3.51 4.36
N ASN A 49 8.98 2.35 3.72
CA ASN A 49 9.92 1.34 4.20
C ASN A 49 11.13 1.19 3.27
N ALA A 50 12.34 1.13 3.85
CA ALA A 50 13.56 0.88 3.10
C ALA A 50 13.73 -0.61 2.68
N ASN A 51 13.09 -1.52 3.42
CA ASN A 51 13.22 -2.96 3.22
C ASN A 51 11.84 -3.63 3.30
N LYS A 52 11.76 -4.86 2.78
CA LYS A 52 10.56 -5.70 2.91
C LYS A 52 10.16 -5.89 4.37
N GLN A 53 8.85 -5.87 4.62
CA GLN A 53 8.26 -5.92 5.96
C GLN A 53 7.27 -7.08 6.09
N ASN A 54 7.14 -7.62 7.30
CA ASN A 54 6.02 -8.50 7.62
C ASN A 54 4.83 -7.65 8.09
N PHE A 55 3.79 -7.53 7.26
CA PHE A 55 2.66 -6.65 7.53
C PHE A 55 1.83 -7.12 8.71
N ASN A 56 1.69 -8.43 8.93
CA ASN A 56 0.96 -8.93 10.10
C ASN A 56 1.66 -8.54 11.40
N ASN A 57 2.99 -8.71 11.45
CA ASN A 57 3.77 -8.33 12.62
C ASN A 57 3.68 -6.82 12.89
N LEU A 58 3.86 -5.98 11.86
CA LEU A 58 3.75 -4.53 12.02
C LEU A 58 2.38 -4.08 12.54
N ILE A 59 1.31 -4.70 12.06
CA ILE A 59 -0.06 -4.39 12.52
C ILE A 59 -0.22 -4.81 13.98
N ASP A 60 0.16 -6.03 14.32
CA ASP A 60 -0.02 -6.55 15.68
C ASP A 60 0.86 -5.75 16.68
N GLU A 61 2.10 -5.39 16.31
CA GLU A 61 2.99 -4.52 17.10
C GLU A 61 2.37 -3.13 17.33
N LYS A 62 1.85 -2.47 16.28
CA LYS A 62 1.22 -1.16 16.44
C LYS A 62 -0.05 -1.22 17.28
N ILE A 63 -0.85 -2.28 17.11
CA ILE A 63 -2.03 -2.51 17.95
C ILE A 63 -1.59 -2.68 19.41
N GLU A 64 -0.59 -3.49 19.70
CA GLU A 64 -0.10 -3.71 21.07
C GLU A 64 0.45 -2.44 21.71
N GLN A 65 1.20 -1.63 20.96
CA GLN A 65 1.77 -0.37 21.45
C GLN A 65 0.73 0.71 21.73
N ASN A 66 -0.34 0.79 20.92
CA ASN A 66 -1.30 1.90 20.98
C ASN A 66 -2.64 1.54 21.65
N TYR A 67 -2.97 0.25 21.76
CA TYR A 67 -4.24 -0.17 22.36
C TYR A 67 -4.18 -0.12 23.89
N THR A 68 -4.74 0.94 24.46
CA THR A 68 -4.83 1.13 25.92
C THR A 68 -6.07 0.52 26.57
N GLY A 69 -6.91 -0.15 25.78
CA GLY A 69 -8.14 -0.76 26.25
C GLY A 69 -7.89 -2.02 27.09
N LYS A 70 -8.75 -2.27 28.08
CA LYS A 70 -8.68 -3.47 28.92
C LYS A 70 -9.37 -4.70 28.32
N ARG A 71 -10.12 -4.51 27.22
CA ARG A 71 -10.93 -5.58 26.61
C ARG A 71 -10.15 -6.23 25.48
N LYS A 72 -10.36 -7.52 25.28
CA LYS A 72 -9.83 -8.20 24.11
C LYS A 72 -10.41 -7.56 22.84
N ILE A 73 -9.55 -7.29 21.85
CA ILE A 73 -9.98 -6.85 20.52
C ILE A 73 -10.84 -7.95 19.90
N ARG A 74 -12.00 -7.55 19.36
CA ARG A 74 -12.93 -8.48 18.70
C ARG A 74 -12.24 -9.17 17.52
N THR A 75 -12.52 -10.45 17.33
CA THR A 75 -11.87 -11.28 16.29
C THR A 75 -12.19 -10.83 14.87
N ASP A 76 -13.30 -10.12 14.68
CA ASP A 76 -13.76 -9.57 13.40
C ASP A 76 -13.51 -8.06 13.27
N ALA A 77 -12.61 -7.52 14.10
CA ALA A 77 -12.13 -6.14 13.97
C ALA A 77 -11.49 -5.94 12.60
N ILE A 78 -11.65 -4.74 12.04
CA ILE A 78 -10.84 -4.31 10.91
C ILE A 78 -9.45 -4.01 11.49
N LYS A 79 -8.45 -4.78 11.06
CA LYS A 79 -7.09 -4.66 11.57
C LYS A 79 -6.27 -3.61 10.82
N HIS A 80 -6.53 -3.45 9.52
CA HIS A 80 -5.94 -2.38 8.71
C HIS A 80 -6.83 -2.06 7.51
N ILE A 81 -6.55 -0.93 6.87
CA ILE A 81 -7.16 -0.50 5.62
C ILE A 81 -6.08 -0.60 4.54
N ASP A 82 -6.43 -1.24 3.43
CA ASP A 82 -5.64 -1.28 2.21
C ASP A 82 -6.13 -0.18 1.26
N GLY A 83 -5.21 0.54 0.63
CA GLY A 83 -5.50 1.75 -0.13
C GLY A 83 -4.85 1.71 -1.51
N LEU A 84 -5.63 2.03 -2.54
CA LEU A 84 -5.16 2.27 -3.90
C LEU A 84 -5.33 3.76 -4.21
N ILE A 85 -4.24 4.41 -4.59
CA ILE A 85 -4.22 5.78 -5.09
C ILE A 85 -3.66 5.75 -6.49
N THR A 86 -4.42 6.25 -7.47
CA THR A 86 -4.00 6.27 -8.88
C THR A 86 -4.80 7.30 -9.69
N SER A 87 -4.60 7.33 -11.00
CA SER A 87 -5.37 8.06 -12.01
C SER A 87 -5.53 7.19 -13.26
N ASP A 88 -5.79 7.77 -14.43
CA ASP A 88 -5.83 7.06 -15.70
C ASP A 88 -4.47 7.09 -16.43
N ASN A 89 -4.31 6.26 -17.47
CA ASN A 89 -3.09 6.24 -18.29
C ASN A 89 -2.78 7.61 -18.90
N ASP A 90 -3.80 8.31 -19.42
CA ASP A 90 -3.63 9.64 -20.02
C ASP A 90 -2.97 10.64 -19.04
N PHE A 91 -3.23 10.52 -17.74
CA PHE A 91 -2.58 11.34 -16.72
C PHE A 91 -1.09 11.03 -16.62
N PHE A 92 -0.72 9.76 -16.48
CA PHE A 92 0.66 9.32 -16.24
C PHE A 92 1.54 9.33 -17.51
N ASP A 93 0.96 9.13 -18.69
CA ASP A 93 1.67 9.19 -19.98
C ASP A 93 2.29 10.58 -20.24
N ASN A 94 1.73 11.61 -19.59
CA ASN A 94 2.22 12.99 -19.69
C ASN A 94 3.15 13.39 -18.52
N GLN A 95 3.51 12.47 -17.62
CA GLN A 95 4.38 12.75 -16.47
C GLN A 95 5.81 12.23 -16.70
N THR A 96 6.78 12.94 -16.15
CA THR A 96 8.12 12.38 -15.96
C THR A 96 8.13 11.39 -14.78
N PRO A 97 9.15 10.51 -14.66
CA PRO A 97 9.33 9.69 -13.47
C PRO A 97 9.40 10.54 -12.18
N GLU A 98 9.99 11.72 -12.25
CA GLU A 98 10.08 12.67 -11.15
C GLU A 98 8.70 13.23 -10.77
N ASP A 99 7.89 13.65 -11.75
CA ASP A 99 6.53 14.15 -11.50
C ASP A 99 5.63 13.05 -10.94
N THR A 100 5.76 11.82 -11.46
CA THR A 100 5.04 10.64 -10.97
C THR A 100 5.40 10.36 -9.51
N LYS A 101 6.69 10.40 -9.17
CA LYS A 101 7.14 10.23 -7.79
C LYS A 101 6.60 11.35 -6.90
N GLN A 102 6.63 12.59 -7.37
CA GLN A 102 6.11 13.75 -6.64
C GLN A 102 4.59 13.62 -6.36
N PHE A 103 3.82 13.11 -7.32
CA PHE A 103 2.40 12.81 -7.14
C PHE A 103 2.16 11.84 -5.97
N PHE A 104 2.89 10.72 -5.91
CA PHE A 104 2.74 9.75 -4.82
C PHE A 104 3.29 10.25 -3.48
N GLU A 105 4.33 11.08 -3.47
CA GLU A 105 4.82 11.74 -2.25
C GLU A 105 3.76 12.70 -1.69
N TYR A 106 3.08 13.50 -2.52
CA TYR A 106 1.98 14.35 -2.05
C TYR A 106 0.80 13.55 -1.53
N ALA A 107 0.46 12.44 -2.19
CA ALA A 107 -0.58 11.53 -1.69
C ALA A 107 -0.19 10.94 -0.32
N LYS A 108 1.07 10.55 -0.14
CA LYS A 108 1.60 10.08 1.14
C LYS A 108 1.52 11.16 2.22
N GLU A 109 1.99 12.37 1.93
CA GLU A 109 1.94 13.51 2.87
C GLU A 109 0.50 13.80 3.32
N PHE A 110 -0.46 13.79 2.39
CA PHE A 110 -1.88 13.93 2.72
C PHE A 110 -2.36 12.84 3.71
N LEU A 111 -2.00 11.57 3.46
CA LEU A 111 -2.36 10.48 4.37
C LEU A 111 -1.68 10.61 5.74
N GLU A 112 -0.41 11.01 5.79
CA GLU A 112 0.32 11.22 7.03
C GLU A 112 -0.30 12.35 7.88
N GLN A 113 -0.80 13.41 7.23
CA GLN A 113 -1.46 14.53 7.89
C GLN A 113 -2.85 14.15 8.44
N GLU A 114 -3.66 13.44 7.65
CA GLU A 114 -5.04 13.10 8.02
C GLU A 114 -5.12 11.93 9.00
N TYR A 115 -4.29 10.90 8.80
CA TYR A 115 -4.38 9.64 9.56
C TYR A 115 -3.20 9.41 10.50
N GLY A 116 -2.19 10.27 10.46
CA GLY A 116 -0.98 10.16 11.27
C GLY A 116 0.08 9.29 10.62
N LYS A 117 1.31 9.82 10.58
CA LYS A 117 2.49 9.14 10.01
C LYS A 117 2.72 7.73 10.58
N ASP A 118 2.52 7.57 11.89
CA ASP A 118 2.66 6.28 12.55
C ASP A 118 1.53 5.30 12.22
N ASN A 119 0.48 5.67 11.51
CA ASN A 119 -0.55 4.73 11.07
C ASN A 119 -0.34 4.25 9.62
N LEU A 120 0.58 4.87 8.87
CA LEU A 120 0.92 4.44 7.52
C LEU A 120 1.96 3.31 7.58
N LEU A 121 1.55 2.11 7.17
CA LEU A 121 2.38 0.89 7.27
C LEU A 121 3.31 0.71 6.07
N TYR A 122 2.81 1.06 4.89
CA TYR A 122 3.50 0.94 3.61
C TYR A 122 2.88 1.93 2.63
N ALA A 123 3.66 2.36 1.65
CA ALA A 123 3.17 3.09 0.48
C ALA A 123 4.05 2.71 -0.71
N THR A 124 3.76 1.56 -1.30
CA THR A 124 4.51 1.02 -2.43
C THR A 124 3.90 1.49 -3.74
N VAL A 125 4.74 2.06 -4.61
CA VAL A 125 4.40 2.43 -5.97
C VAL A 125 4.79 1.28 -6.90
N HIS A 126 3.81 0.78 -7.66
CA HIS A 126 4.01 -0.25 -8.68
C HIS A 126 4.08 0.40 -10.06
N MET A 127 5.23 0.26 -10.71
CA MET A 127 5.51 0.73 -12.08
C MET A 127 5.52 -0.43 -13.10
N ASP A 128 5.27 -1.65 -12.62
CA ASP A 128 5.28 -2.90 -13.37
C ASP A 128 3.88 -3.43 -13.70
N GLU A 129 2.84 -2.67 -13.38
CA GLU A 129 1.45 -2.99 -13.71
C GLU A 129 0.84 -1.93 -14.62
N LYS A 130 -0.21 -2.30 -15.35
CA LYS A 130 -1.00 -1.36 -16.14
C LYS A 130 -1.87 -0.51 -15.21
N THR A 131 -2.05 0.75 -15.58
CA THR A 131 -3.02 1.67 -14.96
C THR A 131 -4.29 1.74 -15.79
#